data_AF-A0A800D2J6-F1
#
_entry.id   AF-A0A800D2J6-F1
#
_cell.length_a   1.000
_cell.length_b   1.000
_cell.length_c   1.000
_cell.angle_alpha   90.00
_cell.angle_beta   90.00
_cell.angle_gamma   90.00
#
_symmetry.space_group_name_H-M   'P 1'
#
loop_
_entity.id
_entity.type
_entity.pdbx_description
1 polymer ?
#
loop_
_entity_poly.entity_id
_entity_poly.type
_entity_poly.pdbx_seq_one_letter_code
_entity_poly.pdbx_strand_id
1 'polypeptide(L)'
;MDKLLKEYLLEDIGRVDLSAEGVFRGERVTAVIVAKEEGILAGIPFASRVFRLLGSDIEIKPLKREGDRFKEGETLLVLNGNAKTILMGERLALNILQRLSGIATKTARLVEKIKDLPVRLLDTRKTTPGFRLFEKYAVKVGGGENHRFALYDMV
;
A
#
# COMPACT_ATOMS: atom_id res chain seq x y z
N MET A 1 -2.59 -13.43 0.64
CA MET A 1 -2.26 -12.06 1.09
C MET A 1 -1.52 -12.09 2.43
N ASP A 2 -2.15 -12.50 3.53
CA ASP A 2 -1.51 -12.51 4.87
C ASP A 2 -0.19 -13.27 4.92
N LYS A 3 -0.11 -14.44 4.29
CA LYS A 3 1.13 -15.20 4.19
C LYS A 3 2.28 -14.35 3.62
N LEU A 4 2.05 -13.65 2.51
CA LEU A 4 3.05 -12.77 1.89
C LEU A 4 3.40 -11.58 2.79
N LEU A 5 2.41 -10.94 3.42
CA LEU A 5 2.66 -9.82 4.32
C LEU A 5 3.47 -10.24 5.55
N LYS A 6 3.24 -11.46 6.08
CA LYS A 6 4.06 -12.03 7.16
C LYS A 6 5.48 -12.33 6.69
N GLU A 7 5.66 -12.83 5.48
CA GLU A 7 7.00 -13.04 4.88
C GLU A 7 7.74 -11.71 4.71
N TYR A 8 7.07 -10.65 4.25
CA TYR A 8 7.68 -9.31 4.12
C TYR A 8 7.97 -8.66 5.47
N LEU A 9 7.10 -8.83 6.46
CA LEU A 9 7.37 -8.39 7.83
C LEU A 9 8.58 -9.12 8.43
N LEU A 10 8.69 -10.42 8.18
CA LEU A 10 9.83 -11.21 8.65
C LEU A 10 11.13 -10.81 7.96
N GLU A 11 11.08 -10.43 6.68
CA GLU A 11 12.23 -9.90 5.94
C GLU A 11 12.75 -8.59 6.53
N ASP A 12 11.85 -7.66 6.89
CA ASP A 12 12.21 -6.33 7.39
C ASP A 12 12.60 -6.34 8.89
N ILE A 13 11.85 -7.06 9.72
CA ILE A 13 12.03 -7.06 11.19
C ILE A 13 13.03 -8.14 11.65
N GLY A 14 13.13 -9.25 10.91
CA GLY A 14 13.90 -10.42 11.32
C GLY A 14 13.45 -10.94 12.69
N ARG A 15 14.29 -10.75 13.72
CA ARG A 15 14.00 -11.17 15.10
C ARG A 15 13.44 -10.05 15.97
N VAL A 16 13.99 -8.83 15.90
CA VAL A 16 13.65 -7.68 16.76
C VAL A 16 14.03 -6.36 16.07
N ASP A 17 13.22 -5.32 16.19
CA ASP A 17 13.61 -3.94 15.90
C ASP A 17 14.40 -3.36 17.10
N LEU A 18 15.73 -3.40 17.00
CA LEU A 18 16.64 -2.97 18.07
C LEU A 18 16.51 -1.48 18.41
N SER A 19 16.11 -0.65 17.45
CA SER A 19 16.01 0.81 17.65
C SER A 19 14.75 1.16 18.43
N ALA A 20 13.61 0.57 18.04
CA ALA A 20 12.35 0.79 18.75
C ALA A 20 12.38 0.24 20.18
N GLU A 21 13.03 -0.92 20.38
CA GLU A 21 13.18 -1.54 21.71
C GLU A 21 14.02 -0.70 22.68
N GLY A 22 15.07 -0.04 22.20
CA GLY A 22 15.97 0.75 23.04
C GLY A 22 15.39 2.11 23.47
N VAL A 23 14.39 2.63 22.74
CA VAL A 23 13.91 4.01 22.91
C VAL A 23 12.54 4.07 23.58
N PHE A 24 11.60 3.19 23.19
CA PHE A 24 10.22 3.26 23.65
C PHE A 24 9.94 2.24 24.75
N ARG A 25 9.11 2.60 25.73
CA ARG A 25 8.70 1.73 26.84
C ARG A 25 7.23 1.31 26.78
N GLY A 26 6.55 1.65 25.70
CA GLY A 26 5.15 1.27 25.44
C GLY A 26 4.20 2.46 25.31
N GLU A 27 4.75 3.65 25.02
CA GLU A 27 3.99 4.87 24.82
C GLU A 27 3.00 4.71 23.66
N ARG A 28 1.81 5.30 23.83
CA ARG A 28 0.85 5.47 22.73
C ARG A 28 1.14 6.79 22.02
N VAL A 29 1.20 6.74 20.70
CA VAL A 29 1.49 7.90 19.86
C VAL A 29 0.47 8.03 18.74
N THR A 30 0.38 9.24 18.20
CA THR A 30 -0.32 9.53 16.95
C THR A 30 0.72 9.75 15.86
N ALA A 31 0.66 8.94 14.80
CA ALA A 31 1.49 9.10 13.60
C ALA A 31 0.62 9.46 12.40
N VAL A 32 1.21 10.16 11.42
CA VAL A 32 0.53 10.58 10.21
C VAL A 32 1.34 10.19 8.97
N ILE A 33 0.64 9.68 7.95
CA ILE A 33 1.24 9.42 6.63
C ILE A 33 0.93 10.63 5.74
N VAL A 34 1.98 11.33 5.33
CA VAL A 34 1.89 12.54 4.50
C VAL A 34 2.35 12.23 3.08
N ALA A 35 1.58 12.70 2.10
CA ALA A 35 1.97 12.64 0.70
C ALA A 35 3.13 13.60 0.41
N LYS A 36 4.21 13.11 -0.19
CA LYS A 36 5.35 13.95 -0.64
C LYS A 36 5.33 14.26 -2.13
N GLU A 37 4.32 13.77 -2.84
CA GLU A 37 4.05 14.05 -4.25
C GLU A 37 2.53 14.01 -4.45
N GLU A 38 2.01 14.41 -5.61
CA GLU A 38 0.61 14.21 -5.99
C GLU A 38 0.36 12.83 -6.62
N GLY A 39 -0.86 12.29 -6.48
CA GLY A 39 -1.18 10.99 -7.06
C GLY A 39 -2.59 10.47 -6.78
N ILE A 40 -2.76 9.18 -7.04
CA ILE A 40 -3.95 8.37 -6.72
C ILE A 40 -3.59 7.45 -5.57
N LEU A 41 -4.36 7.51 -4.49
CA LEU A 41 -4.11 6.71 -3.29
C LEU A 41 -4.46 5.25 -3.56
N ALA A 42 -3.45 4.37 -3.46
CA ALA A 42 -3.69 2.94 -3.50
C ALA A 42 -2.88 2.16 -2.47
N GLY A 43 -3.50 1.13 -1.89
CA GLY A 43 -2.89 0.18 -0.98
C GLY A 43 -3.31 0.31 0.49
N ILE A 44 -4.34 1.09 0.82
CA ILE A 44 -4.80 1.29 2.20
C ILE A 44 -5.13 -0.05 2.89
N PRO A 45 -5.85 -1.01 2.25
CA PRO A 45 -6.17 -2.28 2.89
C PRO A 45 -4.93 -3.11 3.25
N PHE A 46 -3.89 -3.05 2.43
CA PHE A 46 -2.66 -3.81 2.62
C PHE A 46 -1.79 -3.18 3.71
N ALA A 47 -1.57 -1.87 3.65
CA ALA A 47 -0.87 -1.14 4.72
C ALA A 47 -1.59 -1.30 6.06
N SER A 48 -2.92 -1.19 6.09
CA SER A 48 -3.70 -1.45 7.31
C SER A 48 -3.59 -2.89 7.79
N ARG A 49 -3.38 -3.86 6.88
CA ARG A 49 -3.17 -5.25 7.26
C ARG A 49 -1.79 -5.49 7.88
N VAL A 50 -0.76 -4.78 7.44
CA VAL A 50 0.59 -4.83 8.06
C VAL A 50 0.50 -4.56 9.56
N PHE A 51 -0.08 -3.43 9.96
CA PHE A 51 -0.21 -3.07 11.37
C PHE A 51 -1.07 -4.06 12.16
N ARG A 52 -2.20 -4.53 11.59
CA ARG A 52 -3.04 -5.54 12.23
C ARG A 52 -2.34 -6.89 12.43
N LEU A 53 -1.33 -7.21 11.63
CA LEU A 53 -0.52 -8.41 11.80
C LEU A 53 0.54 -8.25 12.90
N LEU A 54 0.97 -7.03 13.19
CA LEU A 54 1.93 -6.69 14.25
C LEU A 54 1.27 -6.52 15.62
N GLY A 55 0.00 -6.12 15.67
CA GLY A 55 -0.76 -5.96 16.90
C GLY A 55 -2.15 -5.38 16.66
N SER A 56 -3.10 -5.67 17.56
CA SER A 56 -4.49 -5.23 17.43
C SER A 56 -4.76 -3.83 17.99
N ASP A 57 -3.76 -3.15 18.53
CA ASP A 57 -3.94 -1.88 19.25
C ASP A 57 -3.74 -0.62 18.40
N ILE A 58 -3.40 -0.78 17.12
CA ILE A 58 -3.27 0.33 16.18
C ILE A 58 -4.62 0.63 15.52
N GLU A 59 -5.20 1.76 15.88
CA GLU A 59 -6.32 2.37 15.17
C GLU A 59 -5.79 3.10 13.92
N ILE A 60 -6.40 2.83 12.77
CA ILE A 60 -6.02 3.45 11.50
C ILE A 60 -7.23 4.19 10.95
N LYS A 61 -7.07 5.49 10.74
CA LYS A 61 -8.09 6.39 10.19
C LYS A 61 -7.62 6.95 8.85
N PRO A 62 -8.11 6.42 7.72
CA PRO A 62 -7.91 7.02 6.41
C PRO A 62 -8.61 8.38 6.33
N LEU A 63 -7.90 9.41 5.85
CA LEU A 63 -8.47 10.71 5.52
C LEU A 63 -8.87 10.83 4.05
N LYS A 64 -8.41 9.88 3.23
CA LYS A 64 -8.76 9.69 1.82
C LYS A 64 -9.17 8.23 1.60
N ARG A 65 -10.02 8.01 0.60
CA ARG A 65 -10.46 6.68 0.18
C ARG A 65 -9.50 6.09 -0.85
N GLU A 66 -9.56 4.77 -1.00
CA GLU A 66 -8.88 4.07 -2.07
C GLU A 66 -9.34 4.61 -3.43
N GLY A 67 -8.39 4.98 -4.30
CA GLY A 67 -8.67 5.59 -5.60
C GLY A 67 -8.83 7.12 -5.60
N ASP A 68 -8.85 7.77 -4.44
CA ASP A 68 -8.93 9.24 -4.37
C ASP A 68 -7.64 9.90 -4.87
N ARG A 69 -7.79 11.07 -5.48
CA ARG A 69 -6.65 11.97 -5.77
C ARG A 69 -6.17 12.66 -4.50
N PHE A 70 -4.86 12.83 -4.41
CA PHE A 70 -4.21 13.61 -3.35
C PHE A 70 -3.13 14.52 -3.93
N LYS A 71 -2.82 15.60 -3.20
CA LYS A 71 -1.72 16.53 -3.50
C LYS A 71 -0.58 16.35 -2.52
N GLU A 72 0.60 16.84 -2.89
CA GLU A 72 1.72 16.97 -1.98
C GLU A 72 1.33 17.75 -0.72
N GLY A 73 1.79 17.28 0.45
CA GLY A 73 1.49 17.85 1.75
C GLY A 73 0.18 17.36 2.38
N GLU A 74 -0.70 16.68 1.63
CA GLU A 74 -1.93 16.13 2.21
C GLU A 74 -1.62 14.96 3.16
N THR A 75 -2.30 14.94 4.32
CA THR A 75 -2.29 13.78 5.22
C THR A 75 -3.27 12.74 4.69
N LEU A 76 -2.78 11.52 4.45
CA LEU A 76 -3.55 10.43 3.86
C LEU A 76 -4.14 9.50 4.92
N LEU A 77 -3.37 9.18 5.94
CA LEU A 77 -3.76 8.29 7.04
C LEU A 77 -3.28 8.85 8.38
N VAL A 78 -4.07 8.61 9.43
CA VAL A 78 -3.69 8.82 10.83
C VAL A 78 -3.65 7.46 11.52
N LEU A 79 -2.59 7.18 12.28
CA LEU A 79 -2.43 5.97 13.08
C LEU A 79 -2.34 6.34 14.55
N ASN A 80 -3.08 5.63 15.42
CA ASN A 80 -3.01 5.79 16.87
C ASN A 80 -2.77 4.43 17.54
N GLY A 81 -1.70 4.29 18.31
CA GLY A 81 -1.36 2.99 18.92
C GLY A 81 0.01 2.99 19.58
N ASN A 82 0.50 1.81 19.95
CA ASN A 82 1.84 1.65 20.51
C ASN A 82 2.93 2.12 19.53
N ALA A 83 3.87 2.93 20.02
CA ALA A 83 4.95 3.49 19.22
C ALA A 83 5.83 2.42 18.56
N LYS A 84 6.18 1.34 19.27
CA LYS A 84 7.00 0.26 18.72
C LYS A 84 6.28 -0.43 17.57
N THR A 85 5.01 -0.78 17.76
CA THR A 85 4.22 -1.46 16.71
C THR A 85 4.05 -0.58 15.48
N ILE A 86 3.86 0.73 15.65
CA ILE A 86 3.78 1.68 14.52
C ILE A 86 5.11 1.74 13.77
N LEU A 87 6.23 1.89 14.48
CA LEU A 87 7.57 1.99 13.85
C LEU A 87 7.97 0.68 13.15
N MET A 88 7.72 -0.46 13.78
CA MET A 88 7.99 -1.78 13.18
C MET A 88 7.24 -2.01 11.86
N GLY A 89 6.02 -1.48 11.73
CA GLY A 89 5.21 -1.62 10.52
C GLY A 89 5.42 -0.52 9.48
N GLU A 90 6.09 0.57 9.86
CA GLU A 90 6.16 1.80 9.08
C GLU A 90 6.75 1.56 7.69
N ARG A 91 7.95 0.98 7.64
CA ARG A 91 8.71 0.85 6.38
C ARG A 91 7.97 -0.02 5.38
N LEU A 92 7.49 -1.19 5.79
CA LEU A 92 6.72 -2.07 4.92
C LEU A 92 5.40 -1.42 4.47
N ALA A 93 4.66 -0.77 5.38
CA ALA A 93 3.41 -0.10 5.05
C ALA A 93 3.63 1.03 4.03
N LEU A 94 4.68 1.85 4.21
CA LEU A 94 5.05 2.91 3.28
C LEU A 94 5.49 2.35 1.93
N ASN A 95 6.35 1.31 1.91
CA ASN A 95 6.80 0.68 0.66
C ASN A 95 5.61 0.18 -0.17
N ILE A 96 4.61 -0.43 0.47
CA ILE A 96 3.38 -0.87 -0.18
C ILE A 96 2.59 0.33 -0.70
N LEU A 97 2.29 1.32 0.14
CA LEU A 97 1.50 2.50 -0.26
C LEU A 97 2.15 3.25 -1.42
N GLN A 98 3.47 3.48 -1.35
CA GLN A 98 4.23 4.17 -2.38
C GLN A 98 4.22 3.40 -3.70
N ARG A 99 4.51 2.08 -3.67
CA ARG A 99 4.52 1.24 -4.87
C ARG A 99 3.16 1.22 -5.55
N LEU A 100 2.10 1.00 -4.77
CA LEU A 100 0.76 0.85 -5.30
C LEU A 100 0.16 2.18 -5.75
N SER A 101 0.35 3.25 -4.99
CA SER A 101 -0.07 4.60 -5.40
C SER A 101 0.67 5.04 -6.67
N GLY A 102 1.95 4.70 -6.84
CA GLY A 102 2.69 4.95 -8.07
C GLY A 102 2.09 4.24 -9.29
N ILE A 103 1.72 2.96 -9.13
CA ILE A 103 1.05 2.18 -10.20
C ILE A 103 -0.33 2.75 -10.51
N ALA A 104 -1.15 3.03 -9.50
CA ALA A 104 -2.50 3.58 -9.67
C ALA A 104 -2.44 4.96 -10.36
N THR A 105 -1.51 5.82 -9.95
CA THR A 105 -1.29 7.14 -10.54
C THR A 105 -0.91 7.03 -12.02
N LYS A 106 0.02 6.14 -12.36
CA LYS A 106 0.44 5.93 -13.76
C LYS A 106 -0.68 5.35 -14.60
N THR A 107 -1.45 4.41 -14.04
CA THR A 107 -2.63 3.82 -14.70
C THR A 107 -3.68 4.89 -14.98
N ALA A 108 -4.04 5.71 -13.99
CA ALA A 108 -5.02 6.77 -14.15
C ALA A 108 -4.61 7.79 -15.22
N ARG A 109 -3.31 8.16 -15.27
CA ARG A 109 -2.76 9.03 -16.33
C ARG A 109 -2.91 8.42 -17.73
N LEU A 110 -2.81 7.10 -17.87
CA LEU A 110 -2.99 6.43 -19.16
C LEU A 110 -4.47 6.27 -19.51
N VAL A 111 -5.32 5.93 -18.55
CA VAL A 111 -6.78 5.87 -18.73
C VAL A 111 -7.34 7.23 -19.18
N GLU A 112 -6.89 8.31 -18.57
CA GLU A 112 -7.30 9.67 -18.96
C GLU A 112 -6.98 9.98 -20.43
N LYS A 113 -5.84 9.49 -20.95
CA LYS A 113 -5.44 9.72 -22.35
C LYS A 113 -6.29 8.96 -23.37
N ILE A 114 -7.00 7.93 -22.95
CA ILE A 114 -7.82 7.06 -23.83
C ILE A 114 -9.31 7.15 -23.51
N LYS A 115 -9.73 8.07 -22.64
CA LYS A 115 -11.10 8.12 -22.10
C LYS A 115 -12.19 8.27 -23.17
N ASP A 116 -11.85 8.90 -24.30
CA ASP A 116 -12.78 9.17 -25.41
C ASP A 116 -12.74 8.07 -26.49
N LEU A 117 -11.97 7.00 -26.26
CA LEU A 117 -11.83 5.87 -27.18
C LEU A 117 -12.59 4.64 -26.65
N PRO A 118 -13.13 3.77 -27.52
CA PRO A 118 -13.81 2.54 -27.13
C PRO A 118 -12.81 1.43 -26.75
N VAL A 119 -11.80 1.75 -25.96
CA VAL A 119 -10.71 0.83 -25.58
C VAL A 119 -10.52 0.82 -24.07
N ARG A 120 -9.94 -0.27 -23.55
CA ARG A 120 -9.63 -0.44 -22.13
C ARG A 120 -8.13 -0.63 -21.95
N LEU A 121 -7.59 -0.02 -20.90
CA LEU A 121 -6.20 -0.23 -20.51
C LEU A 121 -6.07 -1.55 -19.73
N LEU A 122 -5.29 -2.49 -20.25
CA LEU A 122 -5.02 -3.78 -19.61
C LEU A 122 -3.61 -3.84 -19.03
N ASP A 123 -3.47 -4.51 -17.89
CA ASP A 123 -2.17 -4.92 -17.36
C ASP A 123 -1.61 -6.17 -18.04
N THR A 124 -0.48 -6.67 -17.53
CA THR A 124 0.16 -7.90 -18.02
C THR A 124 0.68 -8.75 -16.87
N ARG A 125 1.40 -9.83 -17.19
CA ARG A 125 2.16 -10.65 -16.23
C ARG A 125 3.58 -10.15 -15.97
N LYS A 126 3.99 -9.03 -16.59
CA LYS A 126 5.29 -8.36 -16.36
C LYS A 126 5.24 -7.55 -15.06
N THR A 127 4.92 -8.25 -13.98
CA THR A 127 4.81 -7.74 -12.62
C THR A 127 6.06 -8.10 -11.83
N THR A 128 6.35 -7.37 -10.76
CA THR A 128 7.42 -7.73 -9.82
C THR A 128 7.17 -9.15 -9.27
N PRO A 129 8.16 -10.05 -9.29
CA PRO A 129 8.02 -11.39 -8.71
C PRO A 129 7.49 -11.34 -7.27
N GLY A 130 6.52 -12.19 -6.93
CA GLY A 130 5.87 -12.20 -5.61
C GLY A 130 4.84 -11.09 -5.37
N PHE A 131 4.87 -9.99 -6.12
CA PHE A 131 4.04 -8.80 -5.86
C PHE A 131 2.82 -8.65 -6.78
N ARG A 132 2.62 -9.57 -7.73
CA ARG A 132 1.57 -9.52 -8.76
C ARG A 132 0.18 -9.17 -8.23
N LEU A 133 -0.24 -9.80 -7.12
CA LEU A 133 -1.55 -9.55 -6.51
C LEU A 133 -1.76 -8.07 -6.21
N PHE A 134 -0.75 -7.44 -5.59
CA PHE A 134 -0.79 -6.06 -5.17
C PHE A 134 -0.74 -5.11 -6.38
N GLU A 135 0.13 -5.40 -7.35
CA GLU A 135 0.28 -4.55 -8.54
C GLU A 135 -0.97 -4.55 -9.43
N LYS A 136 -1.57 -5.73 -9.67
CA LYS A 136 -2.83 -5.83 -10.42
C LYS A 136 -3.99 -5.16 -9.67
N TYR A 137 -4.00 -5.23 -8.35
CA TYR A 137 -4.96 -4.46 -7.55
C TYR A 137 -4.79 -2.94 -7.77
N ALA A 138 -3.55 -2.42 -7.76
CA ALA A 138 -3.31 -1.00 -8.01
C ALA A 138 -3.70 -0.55 -9.43
N VAL A 139 -3.57 -1.43 -10.44
CA VAL A 139 -4.09 -1.15 -11.79
C VAL A 139 -5.61 -0.94 -11.74
N LYS A 140 -6.35 -1.84 -11.09
CA LYS A 140 -7.81 -1.69 -10.92
C LYS A 140 -8.17 -0.39 -10.20
N VAL A 141 -7.45 -0.04 -9.13
CA VAL A 141 -7.67 1.21 -8.38
C VAL A 141 -7.41 2.45 -9.26
N GLY A 142 -6.42 2.39 -10.14
CA GLY A 142 -6.13 3.46 -11.11
C GLY A 142 -7.08 3.52 -12.31
N GLY A 143 -8.15 2.72 -12.34
CA GLY A 143 -9.15 2.69 -13.43
C GLY A 143 -8.79 1.78 -14.61
N GLY A 144 -7.70 1.01 -14.53
CA GLY A 144 -7.37 0.00 -15.52
C GLY A 144 -8.16 -1.29 -15.31
N GLU A 145 -7.94 -2.25 -16.21
CA GLU A 145 -8.52 -3.59 -16.16
C GLU A 145 -7.42 -4.66 -16.09
N ASN A 146 -7.76 -5.77 -15.45
CA ASN A 146 -6.85 -6.90 -15.38
C ASN A 146 -7.03 -7.78 -16.62
N HIS A 147 -5.94 -8.11 -17.29
CA HIS A 147 -5.90 -9.26 -18.19
C HIS A 147 -5.86 -10.54 -17.34
N ARG A 148 -5.22 -11.61 -17.84
CA ARG A 148 -5.08 -12.87 -17.12
C ARG A 148 -4.11 -12.72 -15.96
N PHE A 149 -4.40 -13.39 -14.86
CA PHE A 149 -3.56 -13.31 -13.67
C PHE A 149 -2.33 -14.24 -13.79
N ALA A 150 -2.51 -15.40 -14.43
CA ALA A 150 -1.52 -16.44 -14.64
C ALA A 150 -1.76 -17.20 -15.95
N LEU A 151 -0.88 -18.15 -16.27
CA LEU A 151 -1.00 -19.01 -17.46
C LEU A 151 -2.23 -19.93 -17.39
N TYR A 152 -2.72 -20.24 -16.20
CA TYR A 152 -3.84 -21.15 -15.99
C TYR A 152 -5.21 -20.47 -16.09
N ASP A 153 -5.27 -19.13 -16.23
CA ASP A 153 -6.56 -18.41 -16.18
C ASP A 153 -7.21 -18.20 -17.55
N MET A 154 -6.43 -18.16 -18.62
CA MET A 154 -6.93 -17.86 -19.97
C MET A 154 -5.89 -18.30 -21.00
N VAL A 155 -6.33 -18.86 -22.13
CA VAL A 155 -5.47 -19.19 -23.29
C VAL A 155 -5.22 -17.93 -24.11
#